data_AF-A0A946VL43-F1
#
_entry.id   AF-A0A946VL43-F1
#
_cell.length_a   1.000
_cell.length_b   1.000
_cell.length_c   1.000
_cell.angle_alpha   90.00
_cell.angle_beta   90.00
_cell.angle_gamma   90.00
#
_symmetry.space_group_name_H-M   'P 1'
#
loop_
_entity.id
_entity.type
_entity.pdbx_description
1 polymer ?
#
loop_
_entity_poly.entity_id
_entity_poly.type
_entity_poly.pdbx_seq_one_letter_code
_entity_poly.pdbx_strand_id
1 'polypeptide(L)'
;MNVILLEKVGKLGNIGDVADVKSGYARNYLFPSGIAIPATKENLAEFEHRKADLMAAHNEKVAAAQSRVAKIEGLSLVIEANASDEGKLFGSVGTKEIAEAITEAGGETDKSEVQLPHGVIRETGRYEIVIDLGFDIQATINLTVAGQGGAEMPLVEPETGEELTASQDDSSVEESAEESATETEVAGDEEKSE
;
A
#
# COMPACT_ATOMS: atom_id res chain seq x y z
N MET A 1 10.04 15.94 -31.77
CA MET A 1 11.51 16.04 -31.57
C MET A 1 11.94 14.73 -30.96
N ASN A 2 12.94 14.07 -31.54
CA ASN A 2 13.33 12.72 -31.12
C ASN A 2 14.35 12.77 -29.98
N VAL A 3 14.09 11.99 -28.94
CA VAL A 3 14.97 11.84 -27.77
C VAL A 3 15.14 10.36 -27.44
N ILE A 4 16.29 10.00 -26.89
CA ILE A 4 16.58 8.66 -26.36
C ILE A 4 16.41 8.74 -24.85
N LEU A 5 15.61 7.86 -24.28
CA LEU A 5 15.37 7.81 -22.83
C LEU A 5 16.51 7.09 -22.11
N LEU A 6 17.05 7.71 -21.06
CA LEU A 6 18.04 7.12 -20.16
C LEU A 6 17.39 6.43 -18.96
N GLU A 7 16.23 6.93 -18.54
CA GLU A 7 15.42 6.35 -17.47
C GLU A 7 14.02 5.98 -17.99
N LYS A 8 13.35 5.03 -17.31
CA LYS A 8 11.97 4.68 -17.62
C LYS A 8 11.05 5.85 -17.28
N VAL A 9 10.17 6.21 -18.21
CA VAL A 9 9.17 7.25 -17.99
C VAL A 9 7.82 6.73 -18.45
N GLY A 10 6.86 6.63 -17.52
CA GLY A 10 5.62 5.86 -17.70
C GLY A 10 4.92 5.99 -19.06
N LYS A 11 4.66 7.22 -19.53
CA LYS A 11 3.94 7.44 -20.81
C LYS A 11 4.83 7.46 -22.07
N LEU A 12 6.15 7.46 -21.92
CA LEU A 12 7.10 7.63 -23.03
C LEU A 12 7.71 6.29 -23.47
N GLY A 13 8.11 5.45 -22.50
CA GLY A 13 8.77 4.19 -22.79
C GLY A 13 9.79 3.78 -21.73
N ASN A 14 10.56 2.76 -22.06
CA ASN A 14 11.61 2.20 -21.22
C ASN A 14 12.99 2.80 -21.57
N ILE A 15 14.00 2.40 -20.80
CA ILE A 15 15.39 2.79 -20.99
C ILE A 15 15.86 2.38 -22.39
N GLY A 16 16.30 3.37 -23.16
CA GLY A 16 16.83 3.20 -24.51
C GLY A 16 15.84 3.30 -25.65
N ASP A 17 14.56 3.57 -25.35
CA ASP A 17 13.58 3.81 -26.39
C ASP A 17 13.75 5.22 -26.99
N VAL A 18 13.54 5.31 -28.30
CA VAL A 18 13.48 6.59 -29.01
C VAL A 18 12.04 7.08 -28.98
N ALA A 19 11.77 8.14 -28.22
CA ALA A 19 10.46 8.75 -28.11
C ALA A 19 10.37 10.06 -28.91
N ASP A 20 9.25 10.27 -29.59
CA ASP A 20 8.92 11.58 -30.18
C ASP A 20 8.15 12.43 -29.16
N VAL A 21 8.76 13.54 -28.75
CA VAL A 21 8.18 14.46 -27.77
C VAL A 21 8.13 15.89 -28.28
N LYS A 22 7.30 16.71 -27.62
CA LYS A 22 7.25 18.16 -27.86
C LYS A 22 8.60 18.78 -27.44
N SER A 23 9.11 19.69 -28.27
CA SER A 23 10.41 20.33 -28.07
C SER A 23 10.54 21.05 -26.71
N GLY A 24 9.46 21.67 -26.24
CA GLY A 24 9.43 22.32 -24.91
C GLY A 24 9.59 21.34 -23.75
N TYR A 25 9.01 20.14 -23.85
CA TYR A 25 9.12 19.13 -22.80
C TYR A 25 10.53 18.53 -22.74
N ALA A 26 11.15 18.26 -23.90
CA ALA A 26 12.54 17.82 -23.97
C ALA A 26 13.51 18.84 -23.35
N ARG A 27 13.38 20.12 -23.73
CA ARG A 27 14.32 21.18 -23.31
C ARG A 27 14.15 21.64 -21.86
N ASN A 28 12.92 21.69 -21.35
CA ASN A 28 12.66 22.25 -20.02
C ASN A 28 12.66 21.19 -18.92
N TYR A 29 12.36 19.93 -19.27
CA TYR A 29 12.25 18.85 -18.29
C TYR A 29 13.25 17.74 -18.56
N LEU A 30 13.22 17.07 -19.72
CA LEU A 30 13.99 15.84 -19.93
C LEU A 30 15.52 16.04 -19.99
N PHE A 31 16.01 17.09 -20.65
CA PHE A 31 17.45 17.35 -20.73
C PHE A 31 18.03 17.89 -19.42
N PRO A 32 17.41 18.87 -18.74
CA PRO A 32 17.94 19.38 -17.46
C PRO A 32 17.89 18.35 -16.33
N SER A 33 16.90 17.45 -16.34
CA SER A 33 16.80 16.35 -15.36
C SER A 33 17.71 15.16 -15.68
N GLY A 34 18.36 15.13 -16.86
CA GLY A 34 19.19 14.01 -17.28
C GLY A 34 18.40 12.74 -17.63
N ILE A 35 17.08 12.83 -17.81
CA ILE A 35 16.21 11.70 -18.12
C ILE A 35 16.33 11.26 -19.59
N ALA A 36 16.70 12.17 -20.50
CA ALA A 36 16.85 11.87 -21.93
C ALA A 36 17.99 12.65 -22.59
N ILE A 37 18.44 12.15 -23.75
CA ILE A 37 19.42 12.81 -24.62
C ILE A 37 18.85 12.99 -26.04
N PRO A 38 19.31 13.98 -26.82
CA PRO A 38 18.85 14.14 -28.20
C PRO A 38 19.28 12.93 -29.04
N ALA A 39 18.37 12.46 -29.91
CA ALA A 39 18.59 11.30 -30.76
C ALA A 39 19.48 11.65 -31.99
N THR A 40 20.76 11.94 -31.76
CA THR A 40 21.78 12.08 -32.81
C THR A 40 22.44 10.72 -33.08
N LYS A 41 23.05 10.55 -34.26
CA LYS A 41 23.73 9.29 -34.63
C LYS A 41 24.90 8.96 -33.70
N GLU A 42 25.61 9.97 -33.22
CA GLU A 42 26.71 9.83 -32.27
C GLU A 42 26.20 9.31 -30.92
N ASN A 43 25.14 9.91 -30.40
CA ASN A 43 24.53 9.52 -29.13
C ASN A 43 23.91 8.12 -29.16
N LEU A 44 23.38 7.68 -30.30
CA LEU A 44 22.86 6.32 -30.46
C LEU A 44 23.98 5.28 -30.27
N ALA A 45 25.13 5.48 -30.91
CA ALA A 45 26.27 4.58 -30.79
C ALA A 45 26.84 4.57 -29.37
N GLU A 46 26.97 5.73 -28.73
CA GLU A 46 27.41 5.82 -27.33
C GLU A 46 26.42 5.16 -26.36
N PHE A 47 25.13 5.29 -26.63
CA PHE A 47 24.10 4.70 -25.80
C PHE A 47 24.13 3.17 -25.85
N GLU A 48 24.32 2.57 -27.02
CA GLU A 48 24.44 1.10 -27.15
C GLU A 48 25.56 0.53 -26.28
N HIS A 49 26.68 1.25 -26.15
CA HIS A 49 27.78 0.85 -25.26
C HIS A 49 27.43 0.96 -23.77
N ARG A 50 26.67 2.00 -23.37
CA ARG A 50 26.30 2.25 -21.96
C ARG A 50 24.98 1.60 -21.54
N LYS A 51 24.22 1.05 -22.50
CA LYS A 51 22.88 0.50 -22.27
C LYS A 51 22.90 -0.61 -21.22
N ALA A 52 23.88 -1.50 -21.28
CA ALA A 52 24.02 -2.60 -20.33
C ALA A 52 24.21 -2.09 -18.89
N ASP A 53 25.10 -1.10 -18.72
CA ASP A 53 25.40 -0.52 -17.40
C ASP A 53 24.18 0.23 -16.82
N LEU A 54 23.49 1.00 -17.66
CA LEU A 54 22.29 1.74 -17.25
C LEU A 54 21.12 0.80 -16.89
N MET A 55 20.96 -0.29 -17.64
CA MET A 55 19.95 -1.31 -17.34
C MET A 55 20.26 -2.05 -16.03
N ALA A 56 21.53 -2.40 -15.81
CA ALA A 56 21.96 -3.03 -14.56
C ALA A 56 21.68 -2.10 -13.36
N ALA A 57 22.12 -0.84 -13.44
CA ALA A 57 21.90 0.15 -12.38
C ALA A 57 20.40 0.40 -12.11
N HIS A 58 19.55 0.42 -13.14
CA HIS A 58 18.10 0.53 -12.96
C HIS A 58 17.52 -0.69 -12.23
N ASN A 59 17.91 -1.90 -12.63
CA ASN A 59 17.42 -3.12 -11.99
C ASN A 59 17.84 -3.22 -10.52
N GLU A 60 19.04 -2.75 -10.18
CA GLU A 60 19.49 -2.66 -8.79
C GLU A 60 18.61 -1.70 -7.97
N LYS A 61 18.28 -0.52 -8.51
CA LYS A 61 17.37 0.43 -7.85
C LYS A 61 15.96 -0.14 -7.66
N VAL A 62 15.44 -0.82 -8.68
CA VAL A 62 14.14 -1.50 -8.61
C VAL A 62 14.16 -2.60 -7.54
N ALA A 63 15.21 -3.42 -7.51
CA ALA A 63 15.35 -4.48 -6.49
C ALA A 63 15.46 -3.90 -5.06
N ALA A 64 16.17 -2.78 -4.90
CA ALA A 64 16.24 -2.07 -3.62
C ALA A 64 14.87 -1.52 -3.20
N ALA A 65 14.10 -0.95 -4.13
CA ALA A 65 12.74 -0.47 -3.87
C ALA A 65 11.80 -1.62 -3.47
N GLN A 66 11.82 -2.75 -4.20
CA GLN A 66 11.04 -3.95 -3.86
C GLN A 66 11.38 -4.48 -2.47
N SER A 67 12.66 -4.46 -2.09
CA SER A 67 13.09 -4.88 -0.76
C SER A 67 12.58 -3.96 0.35
N ARG A 68 12.34 -2.67 0.06
CA ARG A 68 11.73 -1.73 1.00
C ARG A 68 10.23 -1.95 1.13
N VAL A 69 9.53 -2.16 0.03
CA VAL A 69 8.08 -2.49 0.04
C VAL A 69 7.80 -3.66 0.93
N ALA A 70 8.58 -4.74 0.81
CA ALA A 70 8.36 -5.95 1.61
C ALA A 70 8.44 -5.71 3.12
N LYS A 71 9.08 -4.63 3.57
CA LYS A 71 9.13 -4.24 4.99
C LYS A 71 7.94 -3.36 5.40
N ILE A 72 7.38 -2.63 4.44
CA ILE A 72 6.36 -1.60 4.67
C ILE A 72 4.95 -2.15 4.43
N GLU A 73 4.81 -3.06 3.46
CA GLU A 73 3.54 -3.64 3.04
C GLU A 73 2.85 -4.37 4.20
N GLY A 74 1.62 -3.96 4.50
CA GLY A 74 0.82 -4.55 5.57
C GLY A 74 1.18 -4.09 6.98
N LEU A 75 2.10 -3.13 7.15
CA LEU A 75 2.34 -2.52 8.46
C LEU A 75 1.05 -1.86 8.97
N SER A 76 0.74 -2.17 10.23
CA SER A 76 -0.37 -1.55 10.97
C SER A 76 0.22 -0.57 11.97
N LEU A 77 -0.04 0.71 11.75
CA LEU A 77 0.50 1.81 12.57
C LEU A 77 -0.62 2.43 13.39
N VAL A 78 -0.30 2.80 14.62
CA VAL A 78 -1.20 3.55 15.50
C VAL A 78 -0.56 4.90 15.79
N ILE A 79 -1.24 5.99 15.44
CA ILE A 79 -0.83 7.35 15.77
C ILE A 79 -1.79 7.88 16.82
N GLU A 80 -1.26 8.22 17.99
CA GLU A 80 -2.01 8.88 19.06
C GLU A 80 -1.96 10.40 18.84
N ALA A 81 -3.13 11.02 18.76
CA ALA A 81 -3.27 12.46 18.58
C ALA A 81 -4.41 13.02 19.44
N ASN A 82 -4.32 14.29 19.83
CA ASN A 82 -5.37 14.91 20.63
C ASN A 82 -6.65 15.05 19.81
N ALA A 83 -7.70 14.36 20.24
CA ALA A 83 -9.04 14.41 19.65
C ALA A 83 -10.04 15.02 20.63
N SER A 84 -11.17 15.50 20.11
CA SER A 84 -12.37 15.84 20.87
C SER A 84 -13.25 14.60 21.05
N ASP A 85 -14.16 14.61 22.02
CA ASP A 85 -15.14 13.53 22.24
C ASP A 85 -15.98 13.18 21.00
N GLU A 86 -16.10 14.11 20.04
CA GLU A 86 -16.81 13.92 18.76
C GLU A 86 -15.93 13.26 17.67
N GLY A 87 -14.70 12.83 17.99
CA GLY A 87 -13.77 12.18 17.06
C GLY A 87 -13.03 13.12 16.10
N LYS A 88 -13.19 14.45 16.26
CA LYS A 88 -12.41 15.45 15.52
C LYS A 88 -11.07 15.69 16.19
N LEU A 89 -9.99 15.66 15.43
CA LEU A 89 -8.65 15.99 15.89
C LEU A 89 -8.51 17.50 16.08
N PHE A 90 -7.90 17.89 17.20
CA PHE A 90 -7.52 19.29 17.44
C PHE A 90 -6.35 19.72 16.55
N GLY A 91 -5.54 18.75 16.11
CA GLY A 91 -4.46 18.91 15.14
C GLY A 91 -4.79 18.28 13.78
N SER A 92 -3.75 17.99 13.01
CA SER A 92 -3.87 17.28 11.74
C SER A 92 -2.75 16.28 11.59
N VAL A 93 -3.08 15.04 11.26
CA VAL A 93 -2.08 14.03 10.93
C VAL A 93 -1.72 14.18 9.45
N GLY A 94 -0.50 14.63 9.20
CA GLY A 94 0.04 14.90 7.87
C GLY A 94 1.08 13.89 7.41
N THR A 95 1.61 14.07 6.20
CA THR A 95 2.62 13.18 5.62
C THR A 95 3.89 13.04 6.47
N LYS A 96 4.25 14.09 7.22
CA LYS A 96 5.42 14.10 8.09
C LYS A 96 5.26 13.13 9.27
N GLU A 97 4.15 13.23 10.00
CA GLU A 97 3.88 12.37 11.17
C GLU A 97 3.73 10.90 10.74
N ILE A 98 3.13 10.67 9.58
CA ILE A 98 2.99 9.33 9.00
C ILE A 98 4.37 8.76 8.62
N ALA A 99 5.24 9.53 7.97
CA ALA A 99 6.59 9.08 7.62
C ALA A 99 7.45 8.79 8.85
N GLU A 100 7.34 9.61 9.90
CA GLU A 100 8.04 9.38 11.18
C GLU A 100 7.54 8.08 11.83
N ALA A 101 6.23 7.84 11.90
CA ALA A 101 5.67 6.61 12.44
C ALA A 101 6.09 5.35 11.65
N ILE A 102 6.18 5.43 10.32
CA ILE A 102 6.67 4.32 9.48
C ILE A 102 8.16 4.05 9.77
N THR A 103 8.95 5.12 9.95
CA THR A 103 10.39 5.02 10.25
C THR A 103 10.63 4.37 11.61
N GLU A 104 9.82 4.70 12.62
CA GLU A 104 9.86 4.07 13.94
C GLU A 104 9.48 2.58 13.89
N ALA A 105 8.56 2.20 13.01
CA ALA A 105 8.17 0.81 12.77
C ALA A 105 9.20 0.01 11.93
N GLY A 106 10.27 0.64 11.44
CA GLY A 106 11.37 -0.01 10.72
C GLY A 106 11.30 0.09 9.20
N GLY A 107 10.36 0.86 8.65
CA GLY A 107 10.31 1.21 7.23
C GLY A 107 10.98 2.56 6.97
N GLU A 108 12.08 2.61 6.22
CA GLU A 108 12.64 3.90 5.80
C GLU A 108 11.75 4.52 4.71
N THR A 109 11.13 5.67 5.00
CA THR A 109 10.22 6.39 4.06
C THR A 109 10.36 7.90 4.23
N ASP A 110 10.29 8.65 3.13
CA ASP A 110 10.29 10.12 3.15
C ASP A 110 8.86 10.69 3.08
N LYS A 111 8.66 11.91 3.59
CA LYS A 111 7.37 12.63 3.52
C LYS A 111 6.84 12.83 2.08
N SER A 112 7.73 12.80 1.09
CA SER A 112 7.41 13.00 -0.33
C SER A 112 6.80 11.76 -0.98
N GLU A 113 7.01 10.60 -0.37
CA GLU A 113 6.57 9.28 -0.84
C GLU A 113 5.14 8.96 -0.34
N VAL A 114 4.67 9.63 0.71
CA VAL A 114 3.33 9.43 1.29
C VAL A 114 2.26 10.12 0.44
N GLN A 115 1.35 9.34 -0.14
CA GLN A 115 0.22 9.86 -0.93
C GLN A 115 -1.04 10.02 -0.08
N LEU A 116 -1.51 11.25 0.06
CA LEU A 116 -2.76 11.59 0.75
C LEU A 116 -3.75 12.26 -0.22
N PRO A 117 -4.57 11.50 -0.97
CA PRO A 117 -5.44 12.05 -2.01
C PRO A 117 -6.54 12.97 -1.45
N HIS A 118 -6.97 12.74 -0.22
CA HIS A 118 -7.99 13.55 0.47
C HIS A 118 -7.40 14.64 1.38
N GLY A 119 -6.07 14.80 1.37
CA GLY A 119 -5.36 15.73 2.24
C GLY A 119 -5.09 15.18 3.65
N VAL A 120 -4.78 16.08 4.58
CA VAL A 120 -4.42 15.73 5.96
C VAL A 120 -5.61 15.15 6.73
N ILE A 121 -5.34 14.20 7.63
CA ILE A 121 -6.35 13.52 8.43
C ILE A 121 -6.71 14.40 9.63
N ARG A 122 -8.02 14.63 9.83
CA ARG A 122 -8.58 15.47 10.90
C ARG A 122 -9.61 14.76 11.77
N GLU A 123 -9.83 13.47 11.53
CA GLU A 123 -10.79 12.66 12.26
C GLU A 123 -10.08 11.38 12.74
N THR A 124 -10.51 10.88 13.89
CA THR A 124 -10.06 9.58 14.39
C THR A 124 -10.70 8.47 13.58
N GLY A 125 -9.93 7.45 13.22
CA GLY A 125 -10.44 6.38 12.38
C GLY A 125 -9.33 5.49 11.84
N ARG A 126 -9.75 4.54 10.99
CA ARG A 126 -8.85 3.69 10.23
C ARG A 126 -8.76 4.21 8.81
N TYR A 127 -7.53 4.37 8.33
CA TYR A 127 -7.24 4.89 7.00
C TYR A 127 -6.25 3.94 6.32
N GLU A 128 -6.53 3.66 5.05
CA GLU A 128 -5.60 2.97 4.17
C GLU A 128 -4.78 4.05 3.44
N ILE A 129 -3.46 4.00 3.58
CA ILE A 129 -2.55 4.98 2.97
C ILE A 129 -1.64 4.25 2.00
N VAL A 130 -1.51 4.82 0.80
CA VAL A 130 -0.60 4.32 -0.23
C VAL A 130 0.69 5.12 -0.15
N ILE A 131 1.81 4.41 -0.14
CA ILE A 131 3.16 4.96 -0.18
C ILE A 131 3.75 4.62 -1.54
N ASP A 132 4.22 5.63 -2.27
CA ASP A 132 4.90 5.49 -3.55
C ASP A 132 6.41 5.51 -3.33
N LEU A 133 7.05 4.33 -3.46
CA LEU A 133 8.51 4.16 -3.28
C LEU A 133 9.28 4.38 -4.59
N GLY A 134 8.60 4.90 -5.62
CA GLY A 134 9.13 5.09 -6.97
C GLY A 134 9.13 3.80 -7.81
N PHE A 135 9.55 3.94 -9.07
CA PHE A 135 9.65 2.83 -10.04
C PHE A 135 8.34 2.07 -10.31
N ASP A 136 7.20 2.76 -10.20
CA ASP A 136 5.84 2.20 -10.31
C ASP A 136 5.51 1.18 -9.19
N ILE A 137 6.22 1.25 -8.06
CA ILE A 137 6.04 0.33 -6.95
C ILE A 137 5.38 1.07 -5.78
N GLN A 138 4.24 0.54 -5.34
CA GLN A 138 3.43 1.11 -4.27
C GLN A 138 3.29 0.11 -3.12
N ALA A 139 3.26 0.63 -1.89
CA ALA A 139 3.01 -0.13 -0.68
C ALA A 139 1.77 0.42 0.03
N THR A 140 0.91 -0.48 0.52
CA THR A 140 -0.28 -0.10 1.29
C THR A 140 -0.04 -0.34 2.77
N ILE A 141 -0.38 0.66 3.59
CA ILE A 141 -0.34 0.57 5.05
C ILE A 141 -1.71 0.84 5.67
N ASN A 142 -1.97 0.22 6.82
CA ASN A 142 -3.16 0.47 7.61
C ASN A 142 -2.79 1.42 8.76
N LEU A 143 -3.33 2.63 8.73
CA LEU A 143 -3.15 3.62 9.79
C LEU A 143 -4.40 3.67 10.67
N THR A 144 -4.21 3.51 11.97
CA THR A 144 -5.25 3.79 12.99
C THR A 144 -4.89 5.06 13.73
N VAL A 145 -5.76 6.07 13.68
CA VAL A 145 -5.59 7.30 14.45
C VAL A 145 -6.42 7.22 15.72
N ALA A 146 -5.75 7.17 16.87
CA ALA A 146 -6.37 7.08 18.19
C ALA A 146 -6.37 8.46 18.88
N GLY A 147 -7.51 8.81 19.50
CA GLY A 147 -7.65 10.04 20.27
C GLY A 147 -7.03 9.91 21.66
N GLN A 148 -6.04 10.73 22.01
CA GLN A 148 -5.42 10.70 23.36
C GLN A 148 -6.24 11.43 24.43
N GLY A 149 -7.37 12.05 24.05
CA GLY A 149 -8.25 12.79 24.96
C GLY A 149 -9.72 12.56 24.62
N GLY A 150 -10.32 11.52 25.18
CA GLY A 150 -11.74 11.24 25.02
C GLY A 150 -12.03 9.76 25.20
N ALA A 151 -12.48 9.42 26.40
CA ALA A 151 -12.89 8.11 26.89
C ALA A 151 -11.76 7.11 27.24
N GLU A 152 -11.47 7.06 28.55
CA GLU A 152 -11.38 5.78 29.24
C GLU A 152 -12.45 4.83 28.66
N MET A 153 -12.03 3.72 28.07
CA MET A 153 -12.94 2.59 27.90
C MET A 153 -13.42 2.21 29.30
N PRO A 154 -14.73 2.12 29.59
CA PRO A 154 -15.13 1.37 30.77
C PRO A 154 -14.65 -0.06 30.53
N LEU A 155 -13.86 -0.57 31.48
CA LEU A 155 -13.57 -1.98 31.58
C LEU A 155 -14.91 -2.73 31.48
N VAL A 156 -15.11 -3.49 30.39
CA VAL A 156 -16.10 -4.56 30.41
C VAL A 156 -15.53 -5.59 31.36
N GLU A 157 -15.97 -5.54 32.61
CA GLU A 157 -15.73 -6.58 33.59
C GLU A 157 -16.21 -7.91 32.99
N PRO A 158 -15.40 -8.99 33.06
CA PRO A 158 -15.87 -10.30 32.64
C PRO A 158 -16.99 -10.73 33.58
N GLU A 159 -18.18 -10.95 33.01
CA GLU A 159 -19.36 -11.55 33.63
C GLU A 159 -18.94 -12.83 34.39
N THR A 160 -18.68 -12.65 35.69
CA THR A 160 -18.26 -13.73 36.58
C THR A 160 -19.50 -14.24 37.29
N GLY A 161 -19.92 -15.44 36.90
CA GLY A 161 -20.61 -16.39 37.75
C GLY A 161 -21.93 -15.94 38.38
N GLU A 162 -23.02 -16.11 37.63
CA GLU A 162 -24.29 -16.45 38.27
C GLU A 162 -24.16 -17.83 38.94
N GLU A 163 -24.05 -17.85 40.26
CA GLU A 163 -24.58 -18.94 41.07
C GLU A 163 -25.58 -18.36 42.06
N LEU A 164 -26.82 -18.84 42.02
CA LEU A 164 -27.62 -19.24 43.20
C LEU A 164 -28.95 -19.88 42.77
N THR A 165 -28.85 -21.17 42.47
CA THR A 165 -29.69 -22.28 42.97
C THR A 165 -31.23 -22.20 42.98
N ALA A 166 -31.79 -23.17 42.24
CA ALA A 166 -32.77 -24.17 42.68
C ALA A 166 -34.27 -23.82 42.79
N SER A 167 -35.05 -24.36 41.84
CA SER A 167 -36.17 -25.27 42.17
C SER A 167 -36.40 -26.26 41.01
N GLN A 168 -36.68 -27.50 41.38
CA GLN A 168 -36.78 -28.72 40.57
C GLN A 168 -38.16 -28.89 39.89
N ASP A 169 -38.24 -29.99 39.12
CA ASP A 169 -39.43 -30.70 38.59
C ASP A 169 -39.85 -30.28 37.17
N ASP A 170 -40.04 -31.14 36.16
CA ASP A 170 -40.12 -32.61 36.09
C ASP A 170 -39.96 -33.09 34.62
N SER A 171 -39.36 -34.28 34.48
CA SER A 171 -39.40 -35.32 33.42
C SER A 171 -39.68 -35.05 31.91
N SER A 172 -38.74 -35.52 31.05
CA SER A 172 -38.93 -36.46 29.91
C SER A 172 -37.60 -36.52 29.10
N VAL A 173 -36.67 -37.45 29.32
CA VAL A 173 -36.57 -38.84 28.79
C VAL A 173 -36.50 -38.93 27.26
N GLU A 174 -35.34 -39.43 26.80
CA GLU A 174 -35.02 -40.13 25.54
C GLU A 174 -34.98 -39.32 24.22
N GLU A 175 -34.13 -39.60 23.23
CA GLU A 175 -33.04 -40.56 22.99
C GLU A 175 -32.53 -40.30 21.54
N SER A 176 -31.23 -40.55 21.27
CA SER A 176 -30.63 -40.88 19.94
C SER A 176 -30.73 -39.84 18.81
N ALA A 177 -29.95 -39.84 17.73
CA ALA A 177 -28.68 -40.42 17.30
C ALA A 177 -28.36 -39.74 15.94
N GLU A 178 -27.13 -39.92 15.48
CA GLU A 178 -26.55 -39.70 14.14
C GLU A 178 -27.48 -39.45 12.93
N GLU A 179 -27.07 -38.52 12.04
CA GLU A 179 -26.81 -38.68 10.58
C GLU A 179 -26.41 -37.28 10.03
N SER A 180 -25.23 -37.05 9.43
CA SER A 180 -24.66 -37.55 8.16
C SER A 180 -25.32 -37.01 6.89
N ALA A 181 -24.48 -36.79 5.86
CA ALA A 181 -24.73 -36.35 4.48
C ALA A 181 -25.02 -34.84 4.31
N THR A 182 -24.11 -34.00 3.80
CA THR A 182 -23.39 -34.04 2.52
C THR A 182 -24.35 -34.12 1.33
N GLU A 183 -24.59 -32.98 0.68
CA GLU A 183 -25.08 -32.97 -0.70
C GLU A 183 -24.24 -31.95 -1.50
N THR A 184 -23.31 -32.51 -2.26
CA THR A 184 -22.67 -31.91 -3.42
C THR A 184 -23.48 -32.36 -4.62
N GLU A 185 -24.05 -31.42 -5.38
CA GLU A 185 -24.44 -31.67 -6.76
C GLU A 185 -23.82 -30.58 -7.65
N VAL A 186 -22.66 -30.91 -8.21
CA VAL A 186 -22.19 -30.38 -9.50
C VAL A 186 -22.13 -31.59 -10.42
N ALA A 187 -23.08 -31.72 -11.33
CA ALA A 187 -23.03 -32.63 -12.45
C ALA A 187 -23.75 -32.01 -13.65
N GLY A 188 -23.01 -31.88 -14.75
CA GLY A 188 -23.46 -31.32 -16.03
C GLY A 188 -22.29 -31.23 -17.00
N ASP A 189 -21.58 -32.34 -17.17
CA ASP A 189 -20.65 -32.60 -18.28
C ASP A 189 -21.48 -33.14 -19.45
N GLU A 190 -21.54 -32.41 -20.56
CA GLU A 190 -21.96 -32.97 -21.84
C GLU A 190 -21.09 -32.41 -22.99
N GLU A 191 -20.25 -33.33 -23.45
CA GLU A 191 -19.87 -33.63 -24.83
C GLU A 191 -18.81 -32.81 -25.60
N LYS A 192 -17.80 -33.61 -25.97
CA LYS A 192 -16.73 -33.41 -26.94
C LYS A 192 -17.04 -34.28 -28.16
N SER A 193 -17.14 -33.67 -29.34
CA SER A 193 -16.95 -34.26 -30.68
C SER A 193 -17.13 -33.13 -31.69
N GLU A 194 -16.37 -32.92 -32.76
CA GLU A 194 -15.32 -33.64 -33.47
C GLU A 194 -14.61 -32.61 -34.37
#